data_AF-A0A354BWR4-F1
#
_entry.id   AF-A0A354BWR4-F1
#
_cell.length_a   1.000
_cell.length_b   1.000
_cell.length_c   1.000
_cell.angle_alpha   90.00
_cell.angle_beta   90.00
_cell.angle_gamma   90.00
#
_symmetry.space_group_name_H-M   'P 1'
#
loop_
_entity.id
_entity.type
_entity.pdbx_description
1 polymer ?
#
loop_
_entity_poly.entity_id
_entity_poly.type
_entity_poly.pdbx_seq_one_letter_code
_entity_poly.pdbx_strand_id
1 'polypeptide(L)'
;MNKKNQNLTEKQLLRSKAEEKLKELQKKISKKLLESDTKKLLHELQVHQIELEMQNEELKEAYETAERALKKYTMLYDFAPMGYFTLDSDGTISDLNFTGADLLGEKRFTLVNHNFKLFIDKQSQKIFNDFLKKIYSSNIKESCEVTLAYNGSALCQVYMEGVVTGDERKCLLSVIDISGFRK
;
A
#
# COMPACT_ATOMS: atom_id res chain seq x y z
N MET A 1 49.74 -0.83 -84.45
CA MET A 1 49.16 0.07 -83.43
C MET A 1 48.16 -0.60 -82.45
N ASN A 2 48.09 -1.94 -82.32
CA ASN A 2 46.97 -2.61 -81.60
C ASN A 2 47.19 -2.98 -80.11
N LYS A 3 48.42 -3.08 -79.60
CA LYS A 3 48.67 -3.55 -78.21
C LYS A 3 48.24 -2.57 -77.11
N LYS A 4 48.18 -1.26 -77.39
CA LYS A 4 47.81 -0.23 -76.40
C LYS A 4 46.28 -0.14 -76.21
N ASN A 5 45.51 -0.32 -77.28
CA ASN A 5 44.04 -0.33 -77.22
C ASN A 5 43.49 -1.60 -76.55
N GLN A 6 44.04 -2.80 -76.85
CA GLN A 6 43.62 -4.04 -76.17
C GLN A 6 43.82 -3.99 -74.65
N ASN A 7 44.91 -3.39 -74.19
CA ASN A 7 45.23 -3.23 -72.76
C ASN A 7 44.30 -2.23 -72.05
N LEU A 8 43.81 -1.20 -72.77
CA LEU A 8 42.78 -0.28 -72.28
C LEU A 8 41.41 -0.98 -72.16
N THR A 9 41.05 -1.83 -73.13
CA THR A 9 39.77 -2.57 -73.12
C THR A 9 39.74 -3.66 -72.05
N GLU A 10 40.83 -4.40 -71.82
CA GLU A 10 40.94 -5.39 -70.73
C GLU A 10 40.83 -4.73 -69.35
N LYS A 11 41.48 -3.57 -69.17
CA LYS A 11 41.45 -2.82 -67.92
C LYS A 11 40.05 -2.25 -67.63
N GLN A 12 39.32 -1.83 -68.66
CA GLN A 12 37.92 -1.41 -68.56
C GLN A 12 36.98 -2.59 -68.24
N LEU A 13 37.22 -3.77 -68.84
CA LEU A 13 36.44 -4.97 -68.56
C LEU A 13 36.64 -5.47 -67.11
N LEU A 14 37.88 -5.44 -66.63
CA LEU A 14 38.24 -5.74 -65.24
C LEU A 14 37.58 -4.77 -64.26
N ARG A 15 37.53 -3.48 -64.60
CA ARG A 15 36.87 -2.46 -63.79
C ARG A 15 35.36 -2.68 -63.72
N SER A 16 34.71 -2.98 -64.85
CA SER A 16 33.27 -3.30 -64.88
C SER A 16 32.93 -4.52 -64.02
N LYS A 17 33.71 -5.60 -64.12
CA LYS A 17 33.56 -6.79 -63.26
C LYS A 17 33.79 -6.51 -61.78
N ALA A 18 34.72 -5.61 -61.46
CA ALA A 18 34.98 -5.19 -60.09
C ALA A 18 33.80 -4.35 -59.53
N GLU A 19 33.22 -3.47 -60.34
CA GLU A 19 32.06 -2.66 -59.97
C GLU A 19 30.78 -3.49 -59.77
N GLU A 20 30.56 -4.54 -60.58
CA GLU A 20 29.47 -5.50 -60.37
C GLU A 20 29.63 -6.30 -59.07
N LYS A 21 30.83 -6.84 -58.81
CA LYS A 21 31.12 -7.54 -57.55
C LYS A 21 30.96 -6.63 -56.34
N LEU A 22 31.35 -5.36 -56.47
CA LEU A 22 31.16 -4.36 -55.41
C LEU A 22 29.66 -4.13 -55.14
N LYS A 23 28.84 -3.99 -56.19
CA LYS A 23 27.37 -3.85 -56.07
C LYS A 23 26.71 -5.06 -55.40
N GLU A 24 27.14 -6.28 -55.73
CA GLU A 24 26.63 -7.49 -55.08
C GLU A 24 27.04 -7.59 -53.61
N LEU A 25 28.29 -7.24 -53.30
CA LEU A 25 28.78 -7.17 -51.92
C LEU A 25 28.00 -6.13 -51.12
N GLN A 26 27.75 -4.94 -51.68
CA GLN A 26 26.94 -3.91 -51.04
C GLN A 26 25.51 -4.38 -50.77
N LYS A 27 24.84 -5.03 -51.74
CA LYS A 27 23.51 -5.63 -51.53
C LYS A 27 23.51 -6.70 -50.44
N LYS A 28 24.52 -7.57 -50.40
CA LYS A 28 24.67 -8.59 -49.33
C LYS A 28 24.91 -7.96 -47.96
N ILE A 29 25.71 -6.90 -47.88
CA ILE A 29 25.96 -6.16 -46.63
C ILE A 29 24.68 -5.49 -46.14
N SER A 30 23.92 -4.82 -47.01
CA SER A 30 22.62 -4.21 -46.65
C SER A 30 21.61 -5.25 -46.16
N LYS A 31 21.52 -6.41 -46.81
CA LYS A 31 20.65 -7.51 -46.37
C LYS A 31 21.08 -8.07 -45.01
N LYS A 32 22.39 -8.26 -44.80
CA LYS A 32 22.95 -8.74 -43.53
C LYS A 32 22.75 -7.72 -42.38
N LEU A 33 22.82 -6.43 -42.68
CA LEU A 33 22.54 -5.36 -41.71
C LEU A 33 21.06 -5.39 -41.30
N LEU A 34 20.14 -5.51 -42.27
CA LEU A 34 18.71 -5.64 -42.02
C LEU A 34 18.38 -6.89 -41.18
N GLU A 35 19.00 -8.04 -41.49
CA GLU A 35 18.89 -9.27 -40.70
C GLU A 35 19.49 -9.14 -39.29
N SER A 36 20.50 -8.28 -39.11
CA SER A 36 21.07 -7.97 -37.81
C SER A 36 20.14 -7.08 -36.99
N ASP A 37 19.50 -6.09 -37.61
CA ASP A 37 18.60 -5.16 -36.93
C ASP A 37 17.28 -5.85 -36.54
N THR A 38 16.76 -6.75 -37.38
CA THR A 38 15.59 -7.58 -37.01
C THR A 38 15.90 -8.53 -35.85
N LYS A 39 17.11 -9.12 -35.79
CA LYS A 39 17.54 -9.93 -34.65
C LYS A 39 17.67 -9.13 -33.36
N LYS A 40 18.17 -7.89 -33.42
CA LYS A 40 18.23 -6.99 -32.25
C LYS A 40 16.83 -6.66 -31.76
N LEU A 41 15.92 -6.28 -32.64
CA LEU A 41 14.54 -5.97 -32.27
C LEU A 41 13.83 -7.18 -31.65
N LEU A 42 14.03 -8.39 -32.21
CA LEU A 42 13.49 -9.62 -31.64
C LEU A 42 14.06 -9.90 -30.26
N HIS A 43 15.37 -9.67 -30.06
CA HIS A 43 16.00 -9.81 -28.75
C HIS A 43 15.43 -8.78 -27.74
N GLU A 44 15.31 -7.51 -28.12
CA GLU A 44 14.71 -6.47 -27.27
C GLU A 44 13.27 -6.81 -26.89
N LEU A 45 12.46 -7.30 -27.84
CA LEU A 45 11.10 -7.77 -27.56
C LEU A 45 11.07 -8.96 -26.59
N GLN A 46 11.99 -9.92 -26.75
CA GLN A 46 12.09 -11.06 -25.84
C GLN A 46 12.50 -10.62 -24.43
N VAL A 47 13.46 -9.69 -24.33
CA VAL A 47 13.87 -9.11 -23.05
C VAL A 47 12.67 -8.41 -22.39
N HIS A 48 11.96 -7.54 -23.12
CA HIS A 48 10.78 -6.88 -22.58
C HIS A 48 9.67 -7.85 -22.18
N GLN A 49 9.48 -8.95 -22.91
CA GLN A 49 8.50 -9.96 -22.54
C GLN A 49 8.86 -10.63 -21.22
N ILE A 50 10.14 -11.00 -21.03
CA ILE A 50 10.62 -11.58 -19.77
C ILE A 50 10.51 -10.55 -18.64
N GLU A 51 10.85 -9.28 -18.88
CA GLU A 51 10.69 -8.19 -17.91
C GLU A 51 9.24 -8.02 -17.46
N LEU A 52 8.28 -8.06 -18.40
CA LEU A 52 6.85 -7.97 -18.08
C LEU A 52 6.36 -9.18 -17.29
N GLU A 53 6.83 -10.39 -17.62
CA GLU A 53 6.51 -11.61 -16.88
C GLU A 53 7.02 -11.53 -15.44
N MET A 54 8.26 -11.08 -15.24
CA MET A 54 8.83 -10.86 -13.90
C MET A 54 8.05 -9.79 -13.12
N GLN A 55 7.72 -8.65 -13.73
CA GLN A 55 6.94 -7.60 -13.08
C GLN A 55 5.54 -8.08 -12.66
N ASN A 56 4.91 -8.92 -13.49
CA ASN A 56 3.61 -9.51 -13.17
C ASN A 56 3.70 -10.50 -12.01
N GLU A 57 4.77 -11.29 -11.94
CA GLU A 57 5.04 -12.19 -10.82
C GLU A 57 5.25 -11.41 -9.51
N GLU A 58 6.10 -10.38 -9.52
CA GLU A 58 6.31 -9.48 -8.38
C GLU A 58 5.00 -8.82 -7.92
N LEU A 59 4.19 -8.34 -8.87
CA LEU A 59 2.90 -7.73 -8.58
C LEU A 59 1.95 -8.73 -7.91
N LYS A 60 1.91 -9.97 -8.40
CA LYS A 60 1.08 -11.03 -7.83
C LYS A 60 1.51 -11.36 -6.41
N GLU A 61 2.81 -11.50 -6.15
CA GLU A 61 3.35 -11.74 -4.81
C GLU A 61 3.03 -10.59 -3.84
N ALA A 62 3.13 -9.35 -4.33
CA ALA A 62 2.76 -8.17 -3.55
C ALA A 62 1.26 -8.17 -3.20
N TYR A 63 0.38 -8.51 -4.15
CA TYR A 63 -1.06 -8.64 -3.90
C TYR A 63 -1.37 -9.73 -2.87
N GLU A 64 -0.80 -10.93 -3.01
CA GLU A 64 -1.01 -12.03 -2.06
C GLU A 64 -0.50 -11.68 -0.66
N THR A 65 0.58 -10.89 -0.56
CA THR A 65 1.11 -10.40 0.71
C THR A 65 0.19 -9.35 1.34
N ALA A 66 -0.29 -8.39 0.56
CA ALA A 66 -1.24 -7.38 1.02
C ALA A 66 -2.57 -8.02 1.48
N GLU A 67 -3.09 -8.99 0.75
CA GLU A 67 -4.32 -9.71 1.10
C GLU A 67 -4.17 -10.49 2.42
N ARG A 68 -3.04 -11.20 2.59
CA ARG A 68 -2.74 -11.91 3.86
C ARG A 68 -2.64 -10.94 5.04
N ALA A 69 -2.00 -9.79 4.84
CA ALA A 69 -1.91 -8.75 5.86
C ALA A 69 -3.28 -8.17 6.21
N LEU A 70 -4.11 -7.84 5.21
CA LEU A 70 -5.46 -7.32 5.40
C LEU A 70 -6.35 -8.33 6.14
N LYS A 71 -6.29 -9.61 5.76
CA LYS A 71 -7.03 -10.67 6.43
C LYS A 71 -6.62 -10.80 7.91
N LYS A 72 -5.31 -10.78 8.18
CA LYS A 72 -4.80 -10.83 9.56
C LYS A 72 -5.22 -9.60 10.37
N TYR A 73 -5.15 -8.41 9.78
CA TYR A 73 -5.63 -7.18 10.39
C TYR A 73 -7.12 -7.27 10.74
N THR A 74 -7.96 -7.66 9.78
CA THR A 74 -9.41 -7.80 9.98
C THR A 74 -9.71 -8.77 11.14
N MET A 75 -9.04 -9.91 11.19
CA MET A 75 -9.23 -10.91 12.25
C MET A 75 -8.79 -10.43 13.64
N LEU A 76 -7.68 -9.67 13.72
CA LEU A 76 -7.10 -9.25 15.01
C LEU A 76 -7.61 -7.90 15.50
N TYR A 77 -8.11 -7.05 14.60
CA TYR A 77 -8.58 -5.71 14.91
C TYR A 77 -10.11 -5.63 14.81
N ASP A 78 -10.68 -5.81 13.61
CA ASP A 78 -12.12 -5.63 13.38
C ASP A 78 -12.98 -6.66 14.14
N PHE A 79 -12.51 -7.91 14.24
CA PHE A 79 -13.19 -8.99 14.98
C PHE A 79 -12.64 -9.23 16.39
N ALA A 80 -11.83 -8.30 16.93
CA ALA A 80 -11.34 -8.44 18.30
C ALA A 80 -12.50 -8.35 19.31
N PRO A 81 -12.51 -9.16 20.39
CA PRO A 81 -13.56 -9.11 21.42
C PRO A 81 -13.49 -7.86 22.31
N MET A 82 -12.49 -6.99 22.11
CA MET A 82 -12.31 -5.73 22.82
C MET A 82 -12.61 -4.57 21.86
N GLY A 83 -13.23 -3.51 22.38
CA GLY A 83 -13.44 -2.30 21.62
C GLY A 83 -12.13 -1.54 21.45
N TYR A 84 -11.67 -1.36 20.22
CA TYR A 84 -10.54 -0.50 19.91
C TYR A 84 -11.02 0.81 19.34
N PHE A 85 -10.45 1.91 19.82
CA PHE A 85 -10.68 3.25 19.32
C PHE A 85 -9.35 3.95 19.10
N THR A 86 -9.33 4.80 18.08
CA THR A 86 -8.27 5.78 17.86
C THR A 86 -8.87 7.15 18.10
N LEU A 87 -8.35 7.88 19.08
CA LEU A 87 -8.84 9.20 19.44
C LEU A 87 -7.80 10.28 19.15
N ASP A 88 -8.26 11.41 18.63
CA ASP A 88 -7.48 12.65 18.56
C ASP A 88 -7.32 13.30 19.95
N SER A 89 -6.50 14.34 20.04
CA SER A 89 -6.13 14.99 21.32
C SER A 89 -7.29 15.63 22.09
N ASP A 90 -8.37 15.96 21.40
CA ASP A 90 -9.62 16.48 21.96
C ASP A 90 -10.63 15.37 22.31
N GLY A 91 -10.29 14.10 22.03
CA GLY A 91 -11.15 12.94 22.22
C GLY A 91 -12.08 12.63 21.04
N THR A 92 -11.87 13.25 19.88
CA THR A 92 -12.59 12.93 18.65
C THR A 92 -12.20 11.54 18.15
N ILE A 93 -13.19 10.71 17.81
CA ILE A 93 -12.98 9.35 17.29
C ILE A 93 -12.50 9.43 15.84
N SER A 94 -11.23 9.13 15.59
CA SER A 94 -10.67 9.04 14.25
C SER A 94 -10.94 7.67 13.63
N ASP A 95 -10.92 6.60 14.44
CA ASP A 95 -11.24 5.25 13.99
C ASP A 95 -11.69 4.33 15.14
N LEU A 96 -12.32 3.20 14.82
CA LEU A 96 -12.78 2.19 15.76
C LEU A 96 -13.05 0.83 15.08
N ASN A 97 -12.93 -0.26 15.83
CA ASN A 97 -13.29 -1.59 15.35
C ASN A 97 -14.80 -1.90 15.53
N PHE A 98 -15.25 -3.09 15.08
CA PHE A 98 -16.68 -3.45 15.16
C PHE A 98 -17.17 -3.56 16.59
N THR A 99 -16.40 -4.19 17.48
CA THR A 99 -16.78 -4.26 18.90
C THR A 99 -16.86 -2.90 19.57
N GLY A 100 -16.00 -1.94 19.17
CA GLY A 100 -16.11 -0.56 19.62
C GLY A 100 -17.42 0.09 19.19
N ALA A 101 -17.84 -0.13 17.95
CA ALA A 101 -19.13 0.36 17.46
C ALA A 101 -20.31 -0.29 18.22
N ASP A 102 -20.25 -1.60 18.46
CA ASP A 102 -21.26 -2.34 19.21
C ASP A 102 -21.38 -1.84 20.66
N LEU A 103 -20.26 -1.54 21.33
CA LEU A 103 -20.25 -0.96 22.69
C LEU A 103 -20.94 0.40 22.77
N LEU A 104 -20.86 1.20 21.69
CA LEU A 104 -21.51 2.51 21.62
C LEU A 104 -22.94 2.43 21.09
N GLY A 105 -23.39 1.27 20.60
CA GLY A 105 -24.74 1.02 20.11
C GLY A 105 -25.06 1.68 18.76
N GLU A 106 -24.04 2.08 18.00
CA GLU A 106 -24.17 2.87 16.77
C GLU A 106 -23.28 2.30 15.65
N LYS A 107 -23.51 2.73 14.41
CA LYS A 107 -22.72 2.24 13.26
C LYS A 107 -21.35 2.93 13.21
N ARG A 108 -20.29 2.21 12.83
CA ARG A 108 -18.91 2.76 12.71
C ARG A 108 -18.87 4.12 11.98
N PHE A 109 -19.54 4.24 10.83
CA PHE A 109 -19.51 5.48 10.03
C PHE A 109 -20.23 6.66 10.67
N THR A 110 -21.16 6.44 11.61
CA THR A 110 -21.84 7.52 12.35
C THR A 110 -21.02 7.96 13.57
N LEU A 111 -20.09 7.11 14.04
CA LEU A 111 -19.26 7.37 15.22
C LEU A 111 -17.96 8.11 14.90
N VAL A 112 -17.38 7.89 13.72
CA VAL A 112 -16.19 8.62 13.29
C VAL A 112 -16.48 10.14 13.24
N ASN A 113 -15.48 10.94 13.63
CA ASN A 113 -15.54 12.39 13.80
C ASN A 113 -16.46 12.89 14.92
N HIS A 114 -17.02 12.00 15.74
CA HIS A 114 -17.73 12.40 16.96
C HIS A 114 -16.82 12.32 18.17
N ASN A 115 -17.09 13.16 19.16
CA ASN A 115 -16.31 13.15 20.38
C ASN A 115 -16.72 11.97 21.28
N PHE A 116 -15.76 11.13 21.68
CA PHE A 116 -16.02 9.94 22.51
C PHE A 116 -16.69 10.29 23.84
N LYS A 117 -16.46 11.49 24.38
CA LYS A 117 -17.09 12.00 25.61
C LYS A 117 -18.62 12.05 25.54
N LEU A 118 -19.21 12.13 24.34
CA LEU A 118 -20.66 12.09 24.15
C LEU A 118 -21.27 10.75 24.60
N PHE A 119 -20.45 9.70 24.61
CA PHE A 119 -20.84 8.35 25.01
C PHE A 119 -20.46 8.02 26.46
N ILE A 120 -20.05 9.02 27.25
CA ILE A 120 -19.66 8.84 28.65
C ILE A 120 -20.70 9.51 29.56
N ASP A 121 -21.15 8.77 30.57
CA ASP A 121 -22.05 9.31 31.59
C ASP A 121 -21.46 10.56 32.26
N LYS A 122 -22.35 11.50 32.61
CA LYS A 122 -21.97 12.80 33.19
C LYS A 122 -21.09 12.65 34.44
N GLN A 123 -21.31 11.62 35.27
CA GLN A 123 -20.53 11.38 36.48
C GLN A 123 -19.12 10.89 36.17
N SER A 124 -18.95 10.14 35.07
CA SER A 124 -17.66 9.62 34.62
C SER A 124 -16.88 10.59 33.72
N GLN A 125 -17.49 11.67 33.23
CA GLN A 125 -16.80 12.62 32.34
C GLN A 125 -15.54 13.24 32.95
N LYS A 126 -15.55 13.55 34.26
CA LYS A 126 -14.35 14.08 34.92
C LYS A 126 -13.20 13.07 34.90
N ILE A 127 -13.50 11.81 35.20
CA ILE A 127 -12.52 10.70 35.19
C ILE A 127 -11.91 10.56 33.79
N PHE A 128 -12.74 10.56 32.75
CA PHE A 128 -12.26 10.47 31.36
C PHE A 128 -11.39 11.67 30.95
N ASN A 129 -11.79 12.90 31.28
CA ASN A 129 -10.98 14.08 30.92
C ASN A 129 -9.62 14.07 31.63
N ASP A 130 -9.59 13.64 32.90
CA ASP A 130 -8.35 13.52 33.66
C ASP A 130 -7.46 12.41 33.09
N PHE A 131 -8.04 11.29 32.67
CA PHE A 131 -7.36 10.20 31.95
C PHE A 131 -6.75 10.68 30.62
N LEU A 132 -7.53 11.36 29.78
CA LEU A 132 -7.06 11.85 28.48
C LEU A 132 -5.92 12.85 28.67
N LYS A 133 -6.08 13.82 29.60
CA LYS A 133 -5.01 14.77 29.93
C LYS A 133 -3.73 14.08 30.39
N LYS A 134 -3.85 13.06 31.24
CA LYS A 134 -2.70 12.30 31.72
C LYS A 134 -1.97 11.64 30.55
N ILE A 135 -2.65 10.85 29.72
CA ILE A 135 -2.04 10.17 28.56
C ILE A 135 -1.36 11.14 27.59
N TYR A 136 -1.91 12.34 27.38
CA TYR A 136 -1.26 13.32 26.51
C TYR A 136 -0.08 14.05 27.17
N SER A 137 -0.02 14.06 28.50
CA SER A 137 1.08 14.64 29.29
C SER A 137 2.20 13.63 29.61
N SER A 138 1.86 12.35 29.79
CA SER A 138 2.76 11.23 29.98
C SER A 138 2.61 10.31 28.77
N ASN A 139 3.67 10.08 27.99
CA ASN A 139 3.65 9.05 26.92
C ASN A 139 3.70 7.63 27.53
N ILE A 140 3.01 7.42 28.64
CA ILE A 140 2.89 6.18 29.39
C ILE A 140 1.43 5.74 29.26
N LYS A 141 1.25 4.43 29.29
CA LYS A 141 -0.07 3.80 29.36
C LYS A 141 -0.79 4.23 30.64
N GLU A 142 -2.04 4.65 30.50
CA GLU A 142 -2.94 4.93 31.62
C GLU A 142 -4.21 4.09 31.50
N SER A 143 -4.96 3.97 32.58
CA SER A 143 -6.26 3.31 32.59
C SER A 143 -7.28 4.01 33.49
N CYS A 144 -8.56 3.77 33.21
CA CYS A 144 -9.66 4.21 34.05
C CYS A 144 -10.91 3.35 33.87
N GLU A 145 -11.84 3.44 34.81
CA GLU A 145 -13.18 2.86 34.69
C GLU A 145 -14.21 3.98 34.53
N VAL A 146 -15.11 3.81 33.56
CA VAL A 146 -16.19 4.77 33.30
C VAL A 146 -17.50 4.03 32.99
N THR A 147 -18.61 4.74 33.12
CA THR A 147 -19.90 4.28 32.60
C THR A 147 -20.13 4.89 31.23
N LEU A 148 -20.41 4.04 30.25
CA LEU A 148 -20.87 4.48 28.94
C LEU A 148 -22.37 4.79 29.01
N ALA A 149 -22.77 5.88 28.37
CA ALA A 149 -24.16 6.30 28.27
C ALA A 149 -24.37 7.11 26.99
N TYR A 150 -25.53 6.95 26.35
CA TYR A 150 -25.88 7.70 25.15
C TYR A 150 -27.31 8.21 25.26
N ASN A 151 -27.54 9.48 24.91
CA ASN A 151 -28.84 10.15 25.00
C ASN A 151 -29.57 9.99 26.34
N GLY A 152 -28.82 9.92 27.45
CA GLY A 152 -29.36 9.79 28.81
C GLY A 152 -29.66 8.34 29.24
N SER A 153 -29.46 7.36 28.36
CA SER A 153 -29.55 5.93 28.68
C SER A 153 -28.17 5.36 28.98
N ALA A 154 -28.01 4.73 30.13
CA ALA A 154 -26.80 3.99 30.45
C ALA A 154 -26.65 2.78 29.54
N LEU A 155 -25.46 2.57 28.98
CA LEU A 155 -25.13 1.43 28.12
C LEU A 155 -24.52 0.30 28.96
N CYS A 156 -23.30 0.50 29.46
CA CYS A 156 -22.59 -0.48 30.28
C CYS A 156 -21.45 0.19 31.08
N GLN A 157 -20.89 -0.53 32.05
CA GLN A 157 -19.66 -0.11 32.71
C GLN A 157 -18.46 -0.70 31.98
N VAL A 158 -17.44 0.14 31.71
CA VAL A 158 -16.25 -0.29 30.96
C VAL A 158 -14.96 0.03 31.71
N TYR A 159 -13.97 -0.83 31.53
CA TYR A 159 -12.58 -0.53 31.81
C TYR A 159 -11.91 -0.09 30.51
N MET A 160 -11.12 0.98 30.58
CA MET A 160 -10.41 1.54 29.44
C MET A 160 -8.93 1.65 29.74
N GLU A 161 -8.11 1.31 28.75
CA GLU A 161 -6.66 1.47 28.78
C GLU A 161 -6.22 2.19 27.52
N GLY A 162 -5.42 3.24 27.67
CA GLY A 162 -5.00 4.07 26.55
C GLY A 162 -3.52 4.39 26.57
N VAL A 163 -2.98 4.62 25.37
CA VAL A 163 -1.61 5.09 25.18
C VAL A 163 -1.55 6.01 23.97
N VAL A 164 -0.73 7.06 24.02
CA VAL A 164 -0.42 7.88 22.85
C VAL A 164 0.85 7.35 22.20
N THR A 165 0.78 7.05 20.91
CA THR A 165 1.91 6.52 20.14
C THR A 165 1.98 7.17 18.76
N GLY A 166 3.16 7.13 18.15
CA GLY A 166 3.43 7.66 16.81
C GLY A 166 3.52 9.18 16.73
N ASP A 167 3.94 9.67 15.56
CA ASP A 167 4.19 11.08 15.29
C ASP A 167 2.89 11.91 15.26
N GLU A 168 1.78 11.30 14.85
CA GLU A 168 0.45 11.93 14.85
C GLU A 168 -0.11 12.14 16.26
N ARG A 169 0.57 11.61 17.30
CA ARG A 169 0.17 11.66 18.71
C ARG A 169 -1.30 11.23 18.94
N LYS A 170 -1.80 10.25 18.22
CA LYS A 170 -3.15 9.71 18.45
C LYS A 170 -3.16 8.80 19.68
N CYS A 171 -4.27 8.82 20.40
CA CYS A 171 -4.53 7.92 21.52
C CYS A 171 -5.12 6.62 21.00
N LEU A 172 -4.40 5.51 21.20
CA LEU A 172 -4.91 4.17 21.01
C LEU A 172 -5.60 3.74 22.30
N LEU A 173 -6.89 3.48 22.24
CA LEU A 173 -7.74 3.15 23.37
C LEU A 173 -8.29 1.73 23.21
N SER A 174 -8.12 0.91 24.24
CA SER A 174 -8.76 -0.39 24.40
C SER A 174 -9.87 -0.27 25.44
N VAL A 175 -11.06 -0.79 25.14
CA VAL A 175 -12.26 -0.71 25.98
C VAL A 175 -12.85 -2.10 26.13
N ILE A 176 -13.15 -2.49 27.37
CA ILE A 176 -13.77 -3.77 27.70
C ILE A 176 -14.98 -3.56 28.61
N ASP A 177 -16.08 -4.21 28.29
CA ASP A 177 -17.27 -4.24 29.16
C ASP A 177 -16.97 -5.07 30.42
N ILE A 178 -17.07 -4.42 31.58
CA ILE A 178 -16.85 -5.02 32.89
C ILE A 178 -18.14 -5.28 33.67
N SER A 179 -19.31 -5.03 33.07
CA SER A 179 -20.62 -5.15 33.72
C SER A 179 -20.90 -6.57 34.22
N GLY A 180 -20.34 -7.59 33.56
CA GLY A 180 -20.45 -8.99 33.98
C GLY A 180 -19.47 -9.44 35.06
N PHE A 181 -18.50 -8.61 35.45
CA PHE A 181 -17.42 -8.99 36.37
C PHE A 181 -17.62 -8.51 37.81
N ARG A 182 -18.57 -7.60 38.06
CA ARG A 182 -18.92 -7.15 39.41
C ARG A 182 -20.13 -7.96 39.92
N LYS A 183 -19.85 -8.92 40.82
CA LYS A 183 -20.86 -9.54 41.70
C LYS A 183 -20.96 -8.76 43.01
#